data_AF-A0A2V5WCA6-F1
#
_entry.id   AF-A0A2V5WCA6-F1
#
_cell.length_a   1.000
_cell.length_b   1.000
_cell.length_c   1.000
_cell.angle_alpha   90.00
_cell.angle_beta   90.00
_cell.angle_gamma   90.00
#
_symmetry.space_group_name_H-M   'P 1'
#
loop_
_entity.id
_entity.type
_entity.pdbx_description
1 polymer ?
#
loop_
_entity_poly.entity_id
_entity_poly.type
_entity_poly.pdbx_seq_one_letter_code
_entity_poly.pdbx_strand_id
1 'polypeptide(L)' 'MTALRTRFLEDMQLHGYSPKTQSCYVGAVRGLARFYRKSPELVSEEELRRYFLH' A
#
# COMPACT_ATOMS: atom_id res chain seq x y z
N MET A 1 -2.94 0.58 -13.84
CA MET A 1 -2.69 1.55 -12.75
C MET A 1 -4.04 1.93 -12.16
N THR A 2 -4.15 2.06 -10.83
CA THR A 2 -5.34 2.62 -10.16
C THR A 2 -5.03 4.04 -9.69
N ALA A 3 -6.04 4.91 -9.57
CA ALA A 3 -5.86 6.27 -9.08
C ALA A 3 -5.17 6.30 -7.69
N LEU A 4 -5.56 5.39 -6.79
CA LEU A 4 -4.93 5.23 -5.48
C LEU A 4 -3.42 4.92 -5.58
N ARG A 5 -3.03 4.01 -6.48
CA ARG A 5 -1.63 3.62 -6.65
C ARG A 5 -0.79 4.78 -7.21
N THR A 6 -1.34 5.53 -8.16
CA THR A 6 -0.66 6.69 -8.75
C THR A 6 -0.40 7.74 -7.68
N ARG A 7 -1.44 8.16 -6.94
CA ARG A 7 -1.30 9.13 -5.84
C ARG A 7 -0.28 8.66 -4.79
N PHE A 8 -0.33 7.39 -4.40
CA PHE A 8 0.62 6.83 -3.43
C PHE A 8 2.08 6.91 -3.91
N LEU A 9 2.34 6.68 -5.20
CA LEU A 9 3.69 6.83 -5.77
C LEU A 9 4.13 8.29 -5.82
N GLU A 10 3.25 9.19 -6.26
CA GLU A 10 3.52 10.63 -6.34
C GLU A 10 3.80 11.22 -4.95
N ASP A 11 3.01 10.85 -3.94
CA ASP A 11 3.22 11.28 -2.56
C ASP A 11 4.60 10.88 -2.06
N MET A 12 5.03 9.64 -2.32
CA MET A 12 6.37 9.17 -1.92
C MET A 12 7.50 9.88 -2.70
N GLN A 13 7.27 10.24 -3.97
CA GLN A 13 8.22 11.02 -4.75
C GLN A 13 8.37 12.43 -4.19
N LEU A 14 7.25 13.11 -3.88
CA LEU A 14 7.25 14.44 -3.27
C LEU A 14 7.94 14.46 -1.90
N HIS A 15 7.82 13.38 -1.12
CA HIS A 15 8.53 13.21 0.15
C HIS A 15 10.01 12.83 0.00
N GLY A 16 10.52 12.64 -1.22
CA GLY A 16 11.92 12.31 -1.47
C GLY A 16 12.30 10.88 -1.08
N TYR A 17 11.35 9.94 -1.02
CA TYR A 17 11.67 8.55 -0.73
C TYR A 17 12.47 7.90 -1.85
N SER A 18 13.49 7.13 -1.46
CA SER A 18 14.32 6.39 -2.41
C SER A 18 13.47 5.44 -3.28
N PRO A 19 13.89 5.15 -4.53
CA PRO A 19 13.19 4.17 -5.37
C PRO A 19 13.03 2.79 -4.72
N LYS A 20 13.98 2.41 -3.86
CA LYS A 20 13.92 1.18 -3.07
C LYS A 20 12.79 1.24 -2.04
N THR A 21 12.68 2.33 -1.30
CA THR A 21 11.58 2.58 -0.34
C THR A 21 10.23 2.55 -1.04
N GLN A 22 10.09 3.26 -2.16
CA GLN A 22 8.86 3.27 -2.96
C GLN A 22 8.45 1.85 -3.37
N SER A 23 9.40 1.06 -3.88
CA SER A 23 9.15 -0.32 -4.30
C SER A 23 8.75 -1.22 -3.13
N CYS A 24 9.41 -1.08 -1.97
CA CYS A 24 9.08 -1.84 -0.76
C CYS A 24 7.66 -1.53 -0.27
N TYR A 25 7.30 -0.25 -0.19
CA TYR A 25 5.98 0.18 0.32
C TYR A 25 4.86 -0.23 -0.62
N VAL A 26 5.06 -0.07 -1.93
CA VAL A 26 4.13 -0.61 -2.93
C VAL A 26 3.99 -2.13 -2.83
N GLY A 27 5.10 -2.84 -2.56
CA GLY A 27 5.10 -4.27 -2.32
C GLY A 27 4.26 -4.66 -1.11
N ALA A 28 4.39 -3.95 0.00
CA ALA A 28 3.61 -4.16 1.22
C ALA A 28 2.11 -3.97 0.98
N VAL A 29 1.70 -2.85 0.36
CA VAL A 29 0.30 -2.59 0.02
C VAL A 29 -0.25 -3.63 -0.95
N ARG A 30 0.56 -4.10 -1.91
CA ARG A 30 0.18 -5.21 -2.81
C ARG A 30 -0.04 -6.51 -2.03
N GLY A 31 0.79 -6.79 -1.02
CA GLY A 31 0.64 -7.94 -0.13
C GLY A 31 -0.69 -7.90 0.62
N LEU A 32 -1.03 -6.76 1.21
CA LEU A 32 -2.30 -6.52 1.89
C LEU A 32 -3.51 -6.74 0.97
N ALA A 33 -3.50 -6.12 -0.22
CA ALA A 33 -4.57 -6.28 -1.21
C ALA A 33 -4.74 -7.74 -1.65
N ARG A 34 -3.62 -8.47 -1.81
CA ARG A 34 -3.64 -9.90 -2.16
C ARG A 34 -4.22 -10.75 -1.02
N PHE A 35 -3.87 -10.44 0.23
CA PHE A 35 -4.35 -11.17 1.40
C PHE A 35 -5.87 -11.07 1.54
N TYR A 36 -6.43 -9.85 1.47
CA TYR A 36 -7.88 -9.63 1.57
C TYR A 36 -8.64 -9.79 0.26
N ARG A 37 -7.96 -9.99 -0.87
CA ARG A 37 -8.53 -10.08 -2.23
C ARG A 37 -9.47 -8.91 -2.56
N LYS A 38 -9.10 -7.71 -2.12
CA LYS A 38 -9.85 -6.47 -2.39
C LYS A 38 -8.91 -5.29 -2.57
N SER A 39 -9.42 -4.22 -3.16
CA SER A 39 -8.67 -2.98 -3.32
C SER A 39 -8.19 -2.47 -1.94
N PRO A 40 -6.95 -1.96 -1.81
CA PRO A 40 -6.47 -1.38 -0.55
C PRO A 40 -7.41 -0.29 0.01
N GLU A 41 -8.15 0.41 -0.84
CA GLU A 41 -9.14 1.42 -0.41
C GLU A 41 -10.34 0.83 0.35
N LEU A 42 -10.58 -0.47 0.22
CA LEU A 42 -11.69 -1.18 0.87
C LEU A 42 -11.24 -1.95 2.12
N VAL A 43 -9.96 -1.87 2.48
CA VAL A 43 -9.43 -2.49 3.70
C VAL A 43 -9.79 -1.60 4.89
N SER A 44 -10.52 -2.17 5.85
CA SER A 44 -10.85 -1.50 7.10
C SER A 44 -9.64 -1.44 8.03
N GLU A 45 -9.67 -0.52 8.99
CA GLU A 45 -8.63 -0.40 10.01
C GLU A 45 -8.47 -1.69 10.84
N GLU A 46 -9.57 -2.37 11.15
CA GLU A 46 -9.54 -3.64 11.89
C GLU A 46 -8.88 -4.76 11.09
N GLU A 47 -9.15 -4.85 9.78
CA GLU A 47 -8.44 -5.77 8.89
C GLU A 47 -6.95 -5.42 8.77
N LEU A 48 -6.63 -4.13 8.61
CA LEU A 48 -5.23 -3.68 8.59
C LEU A 48 -4.49 -4.09 9.87
N ARG A 49 -5.11 -3.85 11.04
CA ARG A 49 -4.57 -4.24 12.35
C ARG A 49 -4.35 -5.75 12.43
N ARG A 50 -5.32 -6.57 12.02
CA ARG A 50 -5.18 -8.04 12.02
C ARG A 50 -4.05 -8.51 11.11
N TYR A 51 -3.92 -7.91 9.92
CA TYR A 51 -2.85 -8.26 8.98
C TYR A 51 -1.43 -8.05 9.56
N PHE A 52 -1.24 -7.05 10.42
CA PHE A 52 0.07 -6.79 11.04
C PHE A 52 0.32 -7.56 12.35
N LEU A 53 -0.71 -8.18 12.94
CA LEU A 53 -0.61 -8.92 14.21
C LEU A 53 -0.49 -10.44 14.03
N HIS A 54 -0.42 -10.93 12.78
CA HIS A 54 -0.29 -12.33 12.40
C HIS A 54 0.91 -12.55 11.49
#